data_AF-C3Z5S0-F1
#
_entry.id   AF-C3Z5S0-F1
#
_cell.length_a   1.000
_cell.length_b   1.000
_cell.length_c   1.000
_cell.angle_alpha   90.00
_cell.angle_beta   90.00
_cell.angle_gamma   90.00
#
_symmetry.space_group_name_H-M   'P 1'
#
loop_
_entity.id
_entity.type
_entity.pdbx_description
1 polymer ?
#
loop_
_entity_poly.entity_id
_entity_poly.type
_entity_poly.pdbx_seq_one_letter_code
_entity_poly.pdbx_strand_id
1 'polypeptide(L)'
;MDAVILVALVLLTGLAVQSADLSCKTFEEIYPSGKELCEKMWGDGFVYETNLSLGFTTWFFEAENPNNKVAERLGWPSPVDDCHLQSLHKDTVQKIKEAYGKEWHWDRCGPLSSACERFFVQEACLYECEPNAGFYRKFPDHVYNDSDPNHNKWQMEGMPIRADYCDAWFRACRYDRFCAADSGSYSSCAREYAKVDNTGDNGGNAGLIAGVVVACVIVAVLIGTLGFIIFRERKGEPLFNKPVEGPSIEHSVLLPGFSKTAQIT
;
A
#
# COMPACT_ATOMS: atom_id res chain seq x y z
N MET A 1 -13.47 -30.36 -20.49
CA MET A 1 -14.32 -29.21 -20.13
C MET A 1 -13.53 -28.35 -19.17
N ASP A 2 -13.15 -27.18 -19.67
CA ASP A 2 -11.83 -26.58 -19.48
C ASP A 2 -11.67 -25.72 -18.22
N ALA A 3 -10.41 -25.66 -17.74
CA ALA A 3 -9.92 -24.84 -16.63
C ALA A 3 -10.19 -23.33 -16.76
N VAL A 4 -10.74 -22.89 -17.90
CA VAL A 4 -11.14 -21.51 -18.20
C VAL A 4 -12.39 -21.08 -17.44
N ILE A 5 -13.31 -22.00 -17.12
CA ILE A 5 -14.56 -21.66 -16.41
C ILE A 5 -14.31 -21.40 -14.91
N LEU A 6 -13.30 -22.04 -14.31
CA LEU A 6 -12.96 -21.86 -12.90
C LEU A 6 -12.29 -20.50 -12.63
N VAL A 7 -11.56 -19.95 -13.61
CA VAL A 7 -10.93 -18.61 -13.51
C VAL A 7 -11.97 -17.50 -13.68
N ALA A 8 -13.02 -17.71 -14.48
CA ALA A 8 -14.06 -16.72 -14.71
C ALA A 8 -14.96 -16.46 -13.47
N LEU A 9 -15.16 -17.46 -12.60
CA LEU A 9 -15.98 -17.31 -11.39
C LEU A 9 -15.25 -16.61 -10.24
N VAL A 10 -13.92 -16.63 -10.22
CA VAL A 10 -13.11 -15.91 -9.21
C VAL A 10 -13.05 -14.41 -9.51
N LEU A 11 -13.31 -14.00 -10.74
CA LEU A 11 -13.27 -12.58 -11.16
C LEU A 11 -14.55 -11.79 -10.87
N LEU A 12 -15.64 -12.43 -10.42
CA LEU A 12 -16.96 -11.78 -10.27
C LEU A 12 -17.38 -11.43 -8.83
N THR A 13 -16.58 -11.74 -7.81
CA THR A 13 -16.86 -11.35 -6.41
C THR A 13 -15.95 -10.26 -5.86
N GLY A 14 -15.11 -9.66 -6.70
CA GLY A 14 -14.41 -8.41 -6.40
C GLY A 14 -15.35 -7.21 -6.44
N LEU A 15 -16.46 -7.24 -5.69
CA LEU A 15 -17.15 -6.01 -5.32
C LEU A 15 -16.19 -5.27 -4.41
N ALA A 16 -15.60 -4.20 -4.96
CA ALA A 16 -14.94 -3.17 -4.18
C ALA A 16 -15.88 -2.79 -3.03
N VAL A 17 -15.56 -3.27 -1.82
CA VAL A 17 -16.09 -2.67 -0.61
C VAL A 17 -15.51 -1.27 -0.63
N GLN A 18 -16.32 -0.32 -1.05
CA GLN A 18 -16.04 1.09 -0.86
C GLN A 18 -16.05 1.28 0.65
N SER A 19 -14.89 1.09 1.30
CA SER A 19 -14.65 1.71 2.59
C SER A 19 -14.94 3.20 2.43
N ALA A 20 -15.33 3.88 3.50
CA ALA A 20 -15.27 5.33 3.52
C ALA A 20 -13.79 5.69 3.31
N ASP A 21 -13.35 5.71 2.05
CA ASP A 21 -11.95 5.78 1.71
C ASP A 21 -11.49 7.16 2.13
N LEU A 22 -10.33 7.24 2.78
CA LEU A 22 -9.59 8.49 2.80
C LEU A 22 -9.47 8.96 1.34
N SER A 23 -9.24 10.25 1.08
CA SER A 23 -9.02 10.74 -0.27
C SER A 23 -7.65 10.29 -0.80
N CYS A 24 -7.46 8.98 -0.90
CA CYS A 24 -6.25 8.30 -1.29
C CYS A 24 -6.01 8.55 -2.77
N LYS A 25 -4.90 9.21 -3.06
CA LYS A 25 -4.45 9.53 -4.41
C LYS A 25 -3.01 9.08 -4.53
N THR A 26 -2.54 8.86 -5.75
CA THR A 26 -1.12 8.66 -5.99
C THR A 26 -0.34 9.92 -5.66
N PHE A 27 0.96 9.81 -5.34
CA PHE A 27 1.79 11.00 -5.14
C PHE A 27 1.80 11.92 -6.36
N GLU A 28 1.79 11.40 -7.58
CA GLU A 28 1.76 12.24 -8.79
C GLU A 28 0.44 12.98 -9.02
N GLU A 29 -0.66 12.49 -8.47
CA GLU A 29 -1.95 13.21 -8.45
C GLU A 29 -1.97 14.33 -7.41
N ILE A 30 -1.19 14.20 -6.32
CA ILE A 30 -1.15 15.17 -5.21
C ILE A 30 -0.08 16.24 -5.48
N TYR A 31 1.10 15.83 -5.90
CA TYR A 31 2.29 16.68 -6.06
C TYR A 31 2.76 16.69 -7.51
N PRO A 32 2.78 17.84 -8.18
CA PRO A 32 3.29 17.97 -9.55
C PRO A 32 4.78 17.63 -9.71
N SER A 33 5.60 17.87 -8.67
CA SER A 33 7.04 17.58 -8.68
C SER A 33 7.61 17.35 -7.27
N GLY A 34 8.91 17.06 -7.19
CA GLY A 34 9.65 16.97 -5.93
C GLY A 34 9.63 18.27 -5.13
N LYS A 35 9.60 19.42 -5.81
CA LYS A 35 9.47 20.73 -5.15
C LYS A 35 8.15 20.84 -4.39
N GLU A 36 7.03 20.60 -5.07
CA GLU A 36 5.72 20.67 -4.42
C GLU A 36 5.54 19.61 -3.33
N LEU A 37 6.18 18.43 -3.46
CA LEU A 37 6.19 17.45 -2.39
C LEU A 37 6.84 18.02 -1.13
N CYS A 38 8.07 18.52 -1.23
CA CYS A 38 8.81 19.04 -0.09
C CYS A 38 8.16 20.28 0.54
N GLU A 39 7.70 21.24 -0.28
CA GLU A 39 7.16 22.52 0.21
C GLU A 39 5.69 22.44 0.67
N LYS A 40 5.00 21.30 0.49
CA LYS A 40 3.57 21.19 0.87
C LYS A 40 3.28 20.10 1.89
N MET A 41 3.95 18.95 1.82
CA MET A 41 3.63 17.80 2.69
C MET A 41 3.62 18.22 4.17
N TRP A 42 4.63 18.98 4.58
CA TRP A 42 4.80 19.46 5.96
C TRP A 42 4.48 20.95 6.12
N GLY A 43 3.70 21.52 5.21
CA GLY A 43 3.47 22.98 5.16
C GLY A 43 4.79 23.71 4.93
N ASP A 44 5.01 24.80 5.68
CA ASP A 44 6.19 25.66 5.52
C ASP A 44 7.47 25.09 6.18
N GLY A 45 7.47 23.81 6.56
CA GLY A 45 8.60 23.17 7.23
C GLY A 45 9.88 23.14 6.40
N PHE A 46 9.75 22.84 5.10
CA PHE A 46 10.87 22.68 4.17
C PHE A 46 10.81 23.66 3.00
N VAL A 47 11.98 24.07 2.53
CA VAL A 47 12.16 24.88 1.33
C VAL A 47 13.01 24.10 0.33
N TYR A 48 12.60 24.08 -0.94
CA TYR A 48 13.34 23.38 -1.99
C TYR A 48 14.60 24.17 -2.39
N GLU A 49 15.77 23.65 -2.04
CA GLU A 49 17.06 24.32 -2.26
C GLU A 49 17.83 23.74 -3.47
N THR A 50 17.96 24.57 -4.51
CA THR A 50 18.67 24.22 -5.75
C THR A 50 20.19 24.29 -5.62
N ASN A 51 20.71 25.14 -4.74
CA ASN A 51 22.11 25.16 -4.38
C ASN A 51 22.38 24.02 -3.38
N LEU A 52 22.73 22.86 -3.92
CA LEU A 52 22.98 21.63 -3.17
C LEU A 52 24.04 21.77 -2.06
N SER A 53 24.90 22.80 -2.11
CA SER A 53 25.84 23.07 -1.02
C SER A 53 25.19 23.71 0.21
N LEU A 54 24.03 24.35 0.05
CA LEU A 54 23.27 25.01 1.12
C LEU A 54 22.07 24.18 1.60
N GLY A 55 21.70 23.13 0.87
CA GLY A 55 20.61 22.23 1.26
C GLY A 55 21.06 21.13 2.22
N PHE A 56 20.23 20.87 3.22
CA PHE A 56 20.30 19.69 4.07
C PHE A 56 19.78 18.46 3.33
N THR A 57 20.32 17.30 3.67
CA THR A 57 19.77 16.00 3.26
C THR A 57 19.32 15.26 4.50
N THR A 58 18.32 14.40 4.39
CA THR A 58 18.09 13.40 5.43
C THR A 58 19.19 12.33 5.30
N TRP A 59 19.85 11.97 6.39
CA TRP A 59 21.00 11.06 6.38
C TRP A 59 20.95 10.23 7.66
N PHE A 60 21.00 8.92 7.57
CA PHE A 60 20.95 8.06 8.77
C PHE A 60 21.66 6.72 8.58
N PHE A 61 22.32 6.52 7.45
CA PHE A 61 23.03 5.29 7.08
C PHE A 61 24.53 5.50 6.90
N GLU A 62 24.98 6.76 7.00
CA GLU A 62 26.36 7.21 6.88
C GLU A 62 27.03 7.33 8.27
N ALA A 63 28.37 7.24 8.30
CA ALA A 63 29.14 7.34 9.54
C ALA A 63 29.30 8.79 10.07
N GLU A 64 29.20 9.78 9.19
CA GLU A 64 29.37 11.20 9.52
C GLU A 64 28.12 11.99 9.11
N ASN A 65 27.74 12.97 9.93
CA ASN A 65 26.65 13.90 9.60
C ASN A 65 27.06 14.82 8.43
N PRO A 66 26.49 14.66 7.22
CA PRO A 66 26.80 15.50 6.07
C PRO A 66 26.27 16.94 6.22
N ASN A 67 25.31 17.16 7.12
CA ASN A 67 24.66 18.45 7.34
C ASN A 67 25.47 19.40 8.22
N ASN A 68 26.46 18.93 8.99
CA ASN A 68 27.32 19.83 9.79
C ASN A 68 28.01 20.88 8.92
N LYS A 69 28.55 20.46 7.77
CA LYS A 69 29.19 21.37 6.80
C LYS A 69 28.19 22.32 6.12
N VAL A 70 26.92 21.91 6.00
CA VAL A 70 25.85 22.76 5.47
C VAL A 70 25.53 23.86 6.50
N ALA A 71 25.36 23.47 7.76
CA ALA A 71 25.14 24.40 8.87
C ALA A 71 26.27 25.44 8.97
N GLU A 72 27.53 25.01 8.91
CA GLU A 72 28.70 25.91 8.89
C GLU A 72 28.66 26.92 7.73
N ARG A 73 28.31 26.48 6.50
CA ARG A 73 28.20 27.37 5.34
C ARG A 73 27.08 28.39 5.47
N LEU A 74 26.03 28.06 6.20
CA LEU A 74 24.92 28.95 6.54
C LEU A 74 25.20 29.84 7.75
N GLY A 75 26.39 29.72 8.35
CA GLY A 75 26.84 30.55 9.47
C GLY A 75 26.40 30.06 10.85
N TRP A 76 25.90 28.82 10.96
CA TRP A 76 25.51 28.22 12.23
C TRP A 76 26.71 27.60 12.95
N PRO A 77 26.72 27.60 14.29
CA PRO A 77 27.71 26.85 15.06
C PRO A 77 27.50 25.34 14.89
N SER A 78 28.50 24.62 14.38
CA SER A 78 28.48 23.17 14.17
C SER A 78 29.88 22.59 14.43
N PRO A 79 30.04 21.30 14.83
CA PRO A 79 29.00 20.31 15.09
C PRO A 79 28.17 20.65 16.32
N VAL A 80 26.87 20.42 16.24
CA VAL A 80 25.98 20.39 17.41
C VAL A 80 25.88 18.93 17.84
N ASP A 81 26.37 18.61 19.04
CA ASP A 81 26.52 17.23 19.50
C ASP A 81 25.32 16.72 20.33
N ASP A 82 24.29 17.56 20.52
CA ASP A 82 23.14 17.23 21.35
C ASP A 82 21.95 16.78 20.48
N CYS A 83 21.84 15.46 20.29
CA CYS A 83 20.62 14.81 19.84
C CYS A 83 19.80 14.45 21.08
N HIS A 84 18.73 15.21 21.34
CA HIS A 84 17.93 15.06 22.57
C HIS A 84 16.98 13.85 22.58
N LEU A 85 17.01 12.99 21.57
CA LEU A 85 16.12 11.83 21.45
C LEU A 85 16.84 10.51 21.70
N GLN A 86 16.92 10.12 22.98
CA GLN A 86 17.33 8.77 23.39
C GLN A 86 16.22 7.71 23.20
N SER A 87 15.02 8.10 22.78
CA SER A 87 13.83 7.22 22.78
C SER A 87 13.37 6.75 21.41
N LEU A 88 13.73 7.43 20.32
CA LEU A 88 13.39 7.00 18.95
C LEU A 88 14.58 6.30 18.31
N HIS A 89 15.00 5.20 18.94
CA HIS A 89 16.04 4.35 18.37
C HIS A 89 15.49 3.62 17.14
N LYS A 90 16.30 3.58 16.08
CA LYS A 90 16.06 3.02 14.74
C LYS A 90 15.78 1.50 14.73
N ASP A 91 15.14 0.95 15.75
CA ASP A 91 15.07 -0.49 15.94
C ASP A 91 14.20 -1.14 14.85
N THR A 92 13.05 -0.54 14.52
CA THR A 92 12.20 -0.97 13.41
C THR A 92 11.38 0.20 12.83
N VAL A 93 11.02 0.10 11.55
CA VAL A 93 10.07 1.01 10.89
C VAL A 93 8.74 1.07 11.63
N GLN A 94 8.30 -0.06 12.19
CA GLN A 94 7.04 -0.15 12.93
C GLN A 94 7.05 0.75 14.17
N LYS A 95 8.14 0.80 14.94
CA LYS A 95 8.23 1.69 16.11
C LYS A 95 8.13 3.17 15.72
N ILE A 96 8.72 3.55 14.58
CA ILE A 96 8.66 4.94 14.09
C ILE A 96 7.21 5.29 13.71
N LYS A 97 6.51 4.39 13.02
CA LYS A 97 5.10 4.58 12.65
C LYS A 97 4.20 4.77 13.86
N GLU A 98 4.43 3.97 14.90
CA GLU A 98 3.62 3.98 16.12
C GLU A 98 3.92 5.18 17.05
N ALA A 99 5.00 5.92 16.82
CA ALA A 99 5.53 6.92 17.76
C ALA A 99 4.58 8.08 18.05
N TYR A 100 3.76 8.50 17.07
CA TYR A 100 2.89 9.67 17.19
C TYR A 100 1.41 9.34 17.27
N GLY A 101 1.04 8.05 17.17
CA GLY A 101 -0.34 7.62 17.11
C GLY A 101 -0.82 7.31 15.69
N LYS A 102 -1.92 6.56 15.63
CA LYS A 102 -2.46 5.93 14.42
C LYS A 102 -2.90 6.92 13.33
N GLU A 103 -3.18 8.17 13.71
CA GLU A 103 -3.50 9.27 12.82
C GLU A 103 -2.30 9.75 11.97
N TRP A 104 -1.08 9.53 12.47
CA TRP A 104 0.18 9.96 11.86
C TRP A 104 0.91 8.81 11.17
N HIS A 105 0.29 7.65 10.98
CA HIS A 105 0.85 6.63 10.11
C HIS A 105 0.84 7.14 8.66
N TRP A 106 1.94 6.98 7.92
CA TRP A 106 2.02 7.44 6.52
C TRP A 106 1.36 6.46 5.53
N ASP A 107 1.13 5.21 5.92
CA ASP A 107 0.62 4.12 5.09
C ASP A 107 -0.90 3.89 5.24
N ARG A 108 -1.66 4.93 5.56
CA ARG A 108 -3.11 4.87 5.76
C ARG A 108 -3.88 4.51 4.48
N CYS A 109 -3.27 4.74 3.33
CA CYS A 109 -3.79 4.34 2.01
C CYS A 109 -3.29 2.96 1.55
N GLY A 110 -2.76 2.17 2.48
CA GLY A 110 -2.10 0.90 2.20
C GLY A 110 -0.58 1.02 2.29
N PRO A 111 0.13 -0.13 2.29
CA PRO A 111 1.58 -0.15 2.41
C PRO A 111 2.23 0.58 1.23
N LEU A 112 3.20 1.43 1.54
CA LEU A 112 4.07 2.05 0.56
C LEU A 112 5.08 1.03 0.03
N SER A 113 5.60 1.26 -1.17
CA SER A 113 6.76 0.53 -1.67
C SER A 113 7.97 0.79 -0.76
N SER A 114 8.88 -0.18 -0.66
CA SER A 114 10.11 -0.02 0.14
C SER A 114 10.98 1.15 -0.34
N ALA A 115 10.91 1.47 -1.64
CA ALA A 115 11.59 2.61 -2.23
C ALA A 115 11.03 3.95 -1.74
N CYS A 116 9.72 4.03 -1.51
CA CYS A 116 9.05 5.22 -0.96
C CYS A 116 9.16 5.29 0.57
N GLU A 117 8.87 4.19 1.28
CA GLU A 117 8.83 4.15 2.75
C GLU A 117 10.16 4.57 3.39
N ARG A 118 11.29 4.28 2.74
CA ARG A 118 12.62 4.72 3.21
C ARG A 118 12.70 6.24 3.38
N PHE A 119 12.00 7.04 2.58
CA PHE A 119 12.02 8.50 2.68
C PHE A 119 11.24 8.99 3.90
N PHE A 120 10.09 8.37 4.21
CA PHE A 120 9.36 8.66 5.45
C PHE A 120 10.16 8.29 6.70
N VAL A 121 10.87 7.16 6.67
CA VAL A 121 11.78 6.78 7.77
C VAL A 121 12.92 7.79 7.92
N GLN A 122 13.54 8.19 6.80
CA GLN A 122 14.63 9.17 6.82
C GLN A 122 14.17 10.55 7.28
N GLU A 123 12.99 11.00 6.86
CA GLU A 123 12.41 12.27 7.29
C GLU A 123 12.03 12.26 8.77
N ALA A 124 11.41 11.18 9.27
CA ALA A 124 11.16 11.02 10.69
C ALA A 124 12.46 11.07 11.53
N CYS A 125 13.53 10.44 11.02
CA CYS A 125 14.84 10.55 11.67
C CYS A 125 15.43 11.98 11.58
N LEU A 126 15.19 12.73 10.50
CA LEU A 126 15.60 14.13 10.40
C LEU A 126 14.91 14.95 11.49
N TYR A 127 13.59 14.84 11.57
CA TYR A 127 12.78 15.59 12.53
C TYR A 127 13.17 15.29 13.98
N GLU A 128 13.48 14.03 14.29
CA GLU A 128 13.76 13.58 15.66
C GLU A 128 15.24 13.64 16.06
N CYS A 129 16.15 13.41 15.12
CA CYS A 129 17.55 13.11 15.44
C CYS A 129 18.58 14.02 14.78
N GLU A 130 18.23 14.86 13.80
CA GLU A 130 19.18 15.80 13.22
C GLU A 130 19.45 16.96 14.20
N PRO A 131 20.65 17.08 14.77
CA PRO A 131 20.93 18.15 15.73
C PRO A 131 20.84 19.55 15.11
N ASN A 132 21.10 19.70 13.80
CA ASN A 132 20.98 20.98 13.12
C ASN A 132 19.53 21.38 12.80
N ALA A 133 18.54 20.47 12.93
CA ALA A 133 17.12 20.79 12.72
C ALA A 133 16.63 21.84 13.74
N GLY A 134 17.26 21.89 14.92
CA GLY A 134 16.97 22.87 15.96
C GLY A 134 17.13 24.33 15.52
N PHE A 135 17.95 24.63 14.52
CA PHE A 135 18.11 25.97 13.95
C PHE A 135 16.88 26.46 13.18
N TYR A 136 16.00 25.54 12.80
CA TYR A 136 14.78 25.82 12.03
C TYR A 136 13.52 25.68 12.86
N ARG A 137 13.62 25.64 14.20
CA ARG A 137 12.45 25.69 15.07
C ARG A 137 11.72 27.01 14.85
N LYS A 138 10.45 26.94 14.46
CA LYS A 138 9.58 28.09 14.26
C LYS A 138 9.40 28.91 15.54
N PHE A 139 9.32 28.22 16.67
CA PHE A 139 9.16 28.81 18.00
C PHE A 139 10.35 28.43 18.89
N PRO A 140 11.51 29.08 18.73
CA PRO A 140 12.65 28.88 19.63
C PRO A 140 12.28 29.31 21.07
N ASP A 141 13.03 28.87 22.08
CA ASP A 141 12.68 29.03 23.50
C ASP A 141 12.36 30.48 23.92
N HIS A 142 12.97 31.48 23.27
CA HIS A 142 12.73 32.90 23.57
C HIS A 142 11.47 33.49 22.90
N VAL A 143 10.86 32.76 21.96
CA VAL A 143 9.62 33.12 21.24
C VAL A 143 8.45 32.22 21.66
N TYR A 144 8.72 30.98 22.09
CA TYR A 144 7.70 30.02 22.48
C TYR A 144 6.81 30.55 23.61
N ASN A 145 5.50 30.28 23.50
CA ASN A 145 4.48 30.69 24.46
C ASN A 145 3.51 29.54 24.67
N ASP A 146 3.60 28.86 25.80
CA ASP A 146 2.78 27.69 26.14
C ASP A 146 1.27 28.01 26.24
N SER A 147 0.92 29.29 26.40
CA SER A 147 -0.48 29.73 26.44
C SER A 147 -1.08 30.00 25.06
N ASP A 148 -0.26 30.06 23.99
CA ASP A 148 -0.76 30.22 22.62
C ASP A 148 -0.97 28.82 21.99
N PRO A 149 -2.22 28.42 21.70
CA PRO A 149 -2.49 27.10 21.10
C PRO A 149 -1.90 26.92 19.70
N ASN A 150 -1.42 27.99 19.06
CA ASN A 150 -0.73 27.91 17.77
C ASN A 150 0.78 27.72 17.90
N HIS A 151 1.33 27.81 19.12
CA HIS A 151 2.75 27.60 19.36
C HIS A 151 3.01 26.11 19.64
N ASN A 152 3.65 25.45 18.69
CA ASN A 152 4.16 24.09 18.87
C ASN A 152 5.68 24.12 19.05
N LYS A 153 6.16 23.68 20.22
CA LYS A 153 7.59 23.70 20.59
C LYS A 153 8.50 22.96 19.61
N TRP A 154 7.96 22.00 18.87
CA TRP A 154 8.70 21.16 17.91
C TRP A 154 8.34 21.41 16.45
N GLN A 155 7.63 22.48 16.13
CA GLN A 155 7.38 22.84 14.73
C GLN A 155 8.63 23.42 14.06
N MET A 156 8.94 22.91 12.86
CA MET A 156 9.99 23.43 11.99
C MET A 156 9.42 24.40 10.95
N GLU A 157 10.25 25.34 10.48
CA GLU A 157 9.93 26.28 9.40
C GLU A 157 11.18 26.62 8.60
N GLY A 158 11.07 26.59 7.27
CA GLY A 158 12.07 27.15 6.38
C GLY A 158 13.37 26.36 6.24
N MET A 159 13.43 25.09 6.64
CA MET A 159 14.66 24.30 6.51
C MET A 159 14.97 24.01 5.03
N PRO A 160 16.14 24.43 4.49
CA PRO A 160 16.45 24.20 3.09
C PRO A 160 16.80 22.73 2.89
N ILE A 161 15.95 21.99 2.18
CA ILE A 161 16.19 20.60 1.80
C ILE A 161 16.70 20.55 0.37
N ARG A 162 17.72 19.74 0.11
CA ARG A 162 18.30 19.64 -1.23
C ARG A 162 17.25 19.24 -2.27
N ALA A 163 17.28 19.95 -3.39
CA ALA A 163 16.46 19.69 -4.56
C ALA A 163 16.52 18.23 -5.03
N ASP A 164 17.73 17.64 -5.10
CA ASP A 164 17.93 16.28 -5.56
C ASP A 164 17.31 15.21 -4.63
N TYR A 165 17.29 15.48 -3.32
CA TYR A 165 16.59 14.66 -2.34
C TYR A 165 15.07 14.71 -2.53
N CYS A 166 14.50 15.91 -2.63
CA CYS A 166 13.07 16.11 -2.88
C CYS A 166 12.60 15.42 -4.17
N ASP A 167 13.39 15.54 -5.24
CA ASP A 167 13.09 14.88 -6.51
C ASP A 167 13.22 13.36 -6.41
N ALA A 168 14.19 12.85 -5.63
CA ALA A 168 14.34 11.42 -5.40
C ALA A 168 13.18 10.85 -4.57
N TRP A 169 12.70 11.58 -3.58
CA TRP A 169 11.54 11.21 -2.78
C TRP A 169 10.31 11.10 -3.67
N PHE A 170 10.00 12.15 -4.43
CA PHE A 170 8.85 12.15 -5.34
C PHE A 170 8.92 11.02 -6.36
N ARG A 171 10.08 10.81 -7.00
CA ARG A 171 10.23 9.70 -7.97
C ARG A 171 10.00 8.33 -7.33
N ALA A 172 10.46 8.12 -6.10
CA ALA A 172 10.32 6.84 -5.42
C ALA A 172 8.89 6.56 -4.97
N CYS A 173 8.13 7.60 -4.62
CA CYS A 173 6.76 7.50 -4.16
C CYS A 173 5.71 7.68 -5.26
N ARG A 174 6.12 8.04 -6.48
CA ARG A 174 5.27 8.54 -7.57
C ARG A 174 3.93 7.81 -7.75
N TYR A 175 3.96 6.47 -7.71
CA TYR A 175 2.80 5.61 -7.97
C TYR A 175 2.19 5.00 -6.69
N ASP A 176 2.79 5.26 -5.53
CA ASP A 176 2.27 4.78 -4.26
C ASP A 176 1.06 5.65 -3.86
N ARG A 177 0.13 5.06 -3.12
CA ARG A 177 -1.07 5.78 -2.66
C ARG A 177 -0.78 6.46 -1.34
N PHE A 178 -1.23 7.70 -1.24
CA PHE A 178 -1.01 8.55 -0.09
C PHE A 178 -2.24 9.37 0.22
N CYS A 179 -2.33 9.80 1.47
CA CYS A 179 -3.45 10.56 1.98
C CYS A 179 -3.01 11.99 2.24
N ALA A 180 -3.49 12.90 1.39
CA ALA A 180 -3.46 14.32 1.62
C ALA A 180 -4.71 14.94 0.95
N ALA A 181 -5.27 15.97 1.56
CA ALA A 181 -6.25 16.81 0.90
C ALA A 181 -5.62 17.49 -0.33
N ASP A 182 -6.42 18.16 -1.15
CA ASP A 182 -5.96 18.81 -2.39
C ASP A 182 -4.85 19.87 -2.18
N SER A 183 -4.65 20.33 -0.94
CA SER A 183 -3.52 21.20 -0.58
C SER A 183 -2.16 20.47 -0.54
N GLY A 184 -2.15 19.14 -0.54
CA GLY A 184 -0.95 18.32 -0.39
C GLY A 184 -0.42 18.23 1.04
N SER A 185 -1.11 18.78 2.05
CA SER A 185 -0.62 18.73 3.43
C SER A 185 -0.90 17.39 4.10
N TYR A 186 0.12 16.77 4.68
CA TYR A 186 0.04 15.55 5.49
C TYR A 186 -0.99 15.66 6.61
N SER A 187 -0.94 16.77 7.35
CA SER A 187 -1.80 17.01 8.52
C SER A 187 -3.30 16.95 8.21
N SER A 188 -3.68 17.26 6.96
CA SER A 188 -5.07 17.17 6.53
C SER A 188 -5.63 15.76 6.63
N CYS A 189 -4.80 14.74 6.43
CA CYS A 189 -5.16 13.34 6.58
C CYS A 189 -5.33 12.95 8.05
N ALA A 190 -4.38 13.35 8.89
CA ALA A 190 -4.39 13.06 10.33
C ALA A 190 -5.64 13.63 11.03
N ARG A 191 -6.28 14.69 10.50
CA ARG A 191 -7.55 15.21 11.05
C ARG A 191 -8.77 14.36 10.70
N GLU A 192 -8.72 13.61 9.60
CA GLU A 192 -9.88 12.91 9.03
C GLU A 192 -9.77 11.38 9.17
N TYR A 193 -8.63 10.88 9.64
CA TYR A 193 -8.32 9.44 9.76
C TYR A 193 -9.38 8.64 10.52
N ALA A 194 -9.99 9.24 11.55
CA ALA A 194 -10.97 8.60 12.41
C ALA A 194 -12.24 8.19 11.65
N LYS A 195 -12.55 8.86 10.53
CA LYS A 195 -13.68 8.51 9.66
C LYS A 195 -13.55 7.10 9.07
N VAL A 196 -12.33 6.61 8.90
CA VAL A 196 -12.05 5.29 8.32
C VAL A 196 -11.94 4.24 9.41
N ASP A 197 -11.21 4.53 10.49
CA ASP A 197 -11.05 3.60 11.61
C ASP A 197 -12.36 3.29 12.33
N ASN A 198 -13.22 4.30 12.54
CA ASN A 198 -14.50 4.10 13.24
C ASN A 198 -15.54 3.36 12.39
N THR A 199 -15.28 3.18 11.09
CA THR A 199 -16.11 2.35 10.20
C THR A 199 -15.59 0.91 10.09
N GLY A 200 -14.36 0.63 10.56
CA GLY A 200 -13.63 -0.62 10.35
C GLY A 200 -13.84 -1.71 11.41
N ASP A 201 -14.49 -1.41 12.54
CA ASP A 201 -14.69 -2.41 13.62
C ASP A 201 -15.89 -3.35 13.39
N ASN A 202 -16.50 -3.30 12.20
CA ASN A 202 -17.48 -4.29 11.75
C ASN A 202 -16.82 -5.31 10.78
N GLY A 203 -15.85 -6.09 11.29
CA GLY A 203 -15.62 -7.46 10.82
C GLY A 203 -15.15 -7.68 9.37
N GLY A 204 -14.51 -6.71 8.70
CA GLY A 204 -14.08 -6.84 7.30
C GLY A 204 -13.15 -8.04 7.02
N ASN A 205 -12.29 -8.40 7.97
CA ASN A 205 -11.40 -9.56 7.85
C ASN A 205 -12.09 -10.89 8.17
N ALA A 206 -13.17 -10.87 8.98
CA ALA A 206 -13.93 -12.07 9.29
C ALA A 206 -14.70 -12.59 8.06
N GLY A 207 -15.24 -11.67 7.23
CA GLY A 207 -15.93 -12.02 5.99
C GLY A 207 -15.00 -12.64 4.93
N LEU A 208 -13.80 -12.07 4.76
CA LEU A 208 -12.82 -12.58 3.79
C LEU A 208 -12.25 -13.94 4.23
N ILE A 209 -11.90 -14.10 5.51
CA ILE A 209 -11.41 -15.39 6.05
C ILE A 209 -12.51 -16.45 5.98
N ALA A 210 -13.76 -16.11 6.37
CA ALA A 210 -14.88 -17.03 6.26
C ALA A 210 -15.14 -17.46 4.80
N GLY A 211 -15.09 -16.52 3.86
CA GLY A 211 -15.27 -16.80 2.42
C GLY A 211 -14.20 -17.74 1.86
N VAL A 212 -12.92 -17.50 2.17
CA VAL A 212 -11.80 -18.35 1.72
C VAL A 212 -11.91 -19.75 2.34
N VAL A 213 -12.17 -19.85 3.64
CA VAL A 213 -12.31 -21.15 4.33
C VAL A 213 -13.48 -21.96 3.76
N VAL A 214 -14.64 -21.34 3.56
CA VAL A 214 -15.81 -22.01 2.97
C VAL A 214 -15.53 -22.47 1.55
N ALA A 215 -14.88 -21.65 0.72
CA ALA A 215 -14.50 -22.04 -0.63
C ALA A 215 -13.53 -23.23 -0.65
N CYS A 216 -12.50 -23.22 0.21
CA CYS A 216 -11.55 -24.32 0.33
C CYS A 216 -12.23 -25.62 0.78
N VAL A 217 -13.17 -25.56 1.73
CA VAL A 217 -13.92 -26.72 2.20
C VAL A 217 -14.80 -27.31 1.10
N ILE A 218 -15.51 -26.47 0.33
CA ILE A 218 -16.35 -26.92 -0.79
C ILE A 218 -15.48 -27.64 -1.85
N VAL A 219 -14.34 -27.07 -2.20
CA VAL A 219 -13.41 -27.69 -3.17
C VAL A 219 -12.89 -29.04 -2.67
N ALA A 220 -12.53 -29.15 -1.38
CA ALA A 220 -12.07 -30.41 -0.80
C ALA A 220 -13.15 -31.50 -0.83
N VAL A 221 -14.41 -31.15 -0.56
CA VAL A 221 -15.55 -32.09 -0.64
C VAL A 221 -15.80 -32.52 -2.07
N LEU A 222 -15.73 -31.62 -3.05
CA LEU A 222 -15.90 -31.95 -4.46
C LEU A 222 -14.78 -32.88 -4.97
N ILE A 223 -13.53 -32.64 -4.57
CA ILE A 223 -12.41 -33.52 -4.92
C ILE A 223 -12.57 -34.90 -4.27
N GLY A 224 -12.95 -34.94 -2.99
CA GLY A 224 -13.18 -36.18 -2.26
C GLY A 224 -14.33 -37.02 -2.86
N THR A 225 -15.43 -36.38 -3.25
CA THR A 225 -16.57 -37.06 -3.89
C THR A 225 -16.22 -37.58 -5.28
N LEU A 226 -15.51 -36.79 -6.12
CA LEU A 226 -15.01 -37.28 -7.41
C LEU A 226 -14.04 -38.45 -7.24
N GLY A 227 -13.11 -38.36 -6.29
CA GLY A 227 -12.17 -39.43 -5.98
C GLY A 227 -12.88 -40.72 -5.53
N PHE A 228 -13.93 -40.59 -4.71
CA PHE A 228 -14.74 -41.71 -4.26
C PHE A 228 -15.51 -42.38 -5.41
N ILE A 229 -16.10 -41.58 -6.31
CA ILE A 229 -16.79 -42.08 -7.51
C ILE A 229 -15.80 -42.85 -8.39
N ILE A 230 -14.64 -42.27 -8.70
CA ILE A 230 -13.60 -42.93 -9.51
C ILE A 230 -13.12 -44.23 -8.84
N PHE A 231 -12.95 -44.24 -7.52
CA PHE A 231 -12.55 -45.43 -6.79
C PHE A 231 -13.58 -46.57 -6.86
N ARG A 232 -14.88 -46.25 -6.76
CA ARG A 232 -15.97 -47.23 -6.89
C ARG A 232 -16.07 -47.79 -8.30
N GLU A 233 -15.94 -46.94 -9.31
CA GLU A 233 -15.87 -47.35 -10.72
C GLU A 233 -14.70 -48.33 -10.95
N ARG A 234 -13.51 -48.04 -10.41
CA ARG A 234 -12.34 -48.92 -10.54
C ARG A 234 -12.47 -50.25 -9.80
N LYS A 235 -13.30 -50.33 -8.76
CA LYS A 235 -13.59 -51.57 -8.02
C LYS A 235 -14.72 -52.41 -8.63
N GLY A 236 -15.35 -51.93 -9.69
CA GLY A 236 -16.43 -52.66 -10.38
C GLY A 236 -17.79 -52.58 -9.68
N GLU A 237 -17.97 -51.64 -8.76
CA GLU A 237 -19.27 -51.31 -8.15
C GLU A 237 -19.71 -49.90 -8.59
N PRO A 238 -20.13 -49.72 -9.85
CA PRO A 238 -20.50 -48.42 -10.37
C PRO A 238 -21.71 -47.86 -9.62
N LEU A 239 -21.66 -46.56 -9.30
CA LEU A 239 -22.77 -45.85 -8.65
C LEU A 239 -23.91 -45.56 -9.63
N PHE A 240 -23.60 -45.55 -10.93
CA PHE A 240 -24.57 -45.36 -11.99
C PHE A 240 -24.79 -46.68 -12.71
N ASN A 241 -26.04 -47.13 -12.73
CA ASN A 241 -26.42 -48.25 -13.59
C ASN A 241 -26.14 -47.86 -15.05
N LYS A 242 -25.67 -48.81 -15.84
CA LYS A 242 -25.59 -48.62 -17.29
C LYS A 242 -27.00 -48.23 -17.80
N PRO A 243 -27.11 -47.27 -18.72
CA PRO A 243 -28.38 -46.97 -19.37
C PRO A 243 -28.97 -48.27 -19.91
N VAL A 244 -30.25 -48.51 -19.60
CA VAL A 244 -30.98 -49.64 -20.16
C VAL A 244 -30.95 -49.50 -21.67
N GLU A 245 -30.29 -50.44 -22.37
CA GLU A 245 -30.42 -50.57 -23.81
C GLU A 245 -31.90 -50.82 -24.12
N GLY A 246 -32.57 -49.80 -24.64
CA GLY A 246 -33.92 -49.94 -25.18
C GLY A 246 -33.92 -50.96 -26.32
N PRO A 247 -35.03 -51.68 -26.53
CA PRO A 247 -35.10 -52.73 -27.53
C PRO A 247 -34.74 -52.19 -28.92
N SER A 248 -33.87 -52.92 -29.61
CA SER A 248 -33.50 -52.71 -31.01
C SER A 248 -34.76 -52.70 -31.88
N ILE A 249 -35.16 -51.52 -32.34
CA ILE A 249 -36.17 -51.38 -33.38
C ILE A 249 -35.52 -51.85 -34.69
N GLU A 250 -35.84 -53.07 -35.11
CA GLU A 250 -35.64 -53.52 -36.49
C GLU A 250 -36.42 -52.58 -37.42
N HIS A 251 -35.72 -51.64 -38.05
CA HIS A 251 -36.25 -50.89 -39.18
C HIS A 251 -36.30 -51.82 -40.41
N SER A 252 -37.38 -52.58 -40.54
CA SER A 252 -37.77 -53.23 -41.80
C SER A 252 -38.31 -52.16 -42.77
N VAL A 253 -37.38 -51.48 -43.44
CA VAL A 253 -37.68 -50.55 -44.52
C VAL A 253 -38.02 -51.35 -45.78
N LEU A 254 -39.32 -51.60 -45.99
CA LEU A 254 -39.88 -51.97 -47.29
C LEU A 254 -39.87 -50.74 -48.20
N LEU A 255 -38.89 -50.63 -49.08
CA LEU A 255 -38.93 -49.72 -50.23
C LEU A 255 -39.25 -50.53 -51.50
N PRO A 256 -40.33 -50.20 -52.23
CA PRO A 256 -40.56 -50.76 -53.55
C PRO A 256 -39.66 -50.04 -54.56
N GLY A 257 -38.83 -50.84 -55.23
CA GLY A 257 -38.34 -50.59 -56.58
C GLY A 257 -37.52 -49.32 -56.79
N PHE A 258 -36.19 -49.46 -56.77
CA PHE A 258 -35.38 -48.83 -57.81
C PHE A 258 -34.16 -49.71 -58.12
N SER A 259 -34.17 -50.22 -59.34
CA SER A 259 -33.04 -50.87 -60.00
C SER A 259 -31.90 -49.86 -60.15
N LYS A 260 -30.69 -50.27 -59.77
CA LYS A 260 -29.49 -50.15 -60.62
C LYS A 260 -28.31 -50.93 -60.04
N THR A 261 -27.94 -51.96 -60.78
CA THR A 261 -26.65 -52.62 -60.82
C THR A 261 -25.51 -51.62 -61.06
N ALA A 262 -24.42 -51.70 -60.30
CA ALA A 262 -23.07 -51.41 -60.79
C ALA A 262 -22.04 -52.04 -59.83
N GLN A 263 -21.22 -52.92 -60.40
CA GLN A 263 -20.11 -53.62 -59.77
C GLN A 263 -18.87 -52.72 -59.64
N ILE A 264 -18.15 -52.95 -58.54
CA ILE A 264 -16.70 -53.26 -58.43
C ILE A 264 -15.76 -52.57 -59.44
N THR A 265 -14.86 -51.74 -58.92
CA THR A 265 -13.40 -51.96 -58.98
C THR A 265 -12.77 -51.50 -57.67
#